data_AF-A0A0F9I086-F1
#
_entry.id   AF-A0A0F9I086-F1
#
_cell.length_a   1.000
_cell.length_b   1.000
_cell.length_c   1.000
_cell.angle_alpha   90.00
_cell.angle_beta   90.00
_cell.angle_gamma   90.00
#
_symmetry.space_group_name_H-M   'P 1'
#
loop_
_entity.id
_entity.type
_entity.pdbx_description
1 polymer ?
#
loop_
_entity_poly.entity_id
_entity_poly.type
_entity_poly.pdbx_seq_one_letter_code
_entity_poly.pdbx_strand_id
1 'polypeptide(L)'
;MLIIQAFPVYFLTLTKGFYFLQNYFVHSCSSRLKKKLSMHIAIAGNIGSGKTTLTSLLSKHYKWDPHYEDVDDNPYLNDFYQDMQRWSFNLQIYFLNSRFNQILDIRKSGKEVIQDRTIYEDAFIFAPNLHSMGLMTTRDFENYFTLFNLSLRIC
;
A
#
# COMPACT_ATOMS: atom_id res chain seq x y z
N MET A 1 0.75 -15.15 -21.55
CA MET A 1 -0.48 -15.71 -20.95
C MET A 1 -0.49 -15.32 -19.48
N LEU A 2 -0.77 -14.05 -19.19
CA LEU A 2 -0.94 -13.54 -17.83
C LEU A 2 -2.40 -13.81 -17.47
N ILE A 3 -2.63 -14.83 -16.65
CA ILE A 3 -3.96 -15.17 -16.13
C ILE A 3 -4.31 -14.08 -15.12
N ILE A 4 -4.90 -13.00 -15.62
CA ILE A 4 -5.66 -12.05 -14.82
C ILE A 4 -6.98 -12.76 -14.50
N GLN A 5 -6.97 -13.64 -13.50
CA GLN A 5 -8.21 -14.06 -12.86
C GLN A 5 -8.70 -12.86 -12.06
N ALA A 6 -9.52 -12.04 -12.71
CA ALA A 6 -10.46 -11.15 -12.06
C ALA A 6 -11.38 -12.02 -11.18
N PHE A 7 -11.01 -12.18 -9.91
CA PHE A 7 -11.93 -12.73 -8.93
C PHE A 7 -13.09 -11.74 -8.75
N PRO A 8 -14.34 -12.23 -8.60
CA PRO A 8 -15.49 -11.40 -8.45
C PRO A 8 -15.43 -10.73 -7.07
N VAL A 9 -14.76 -9.59 -6.99
CA VAL A 9 -14.99 -8.63 -5.92
C VAL A 9 -16.44 -8.23 -6.08
N TYR A 10 -17.30 -8.68 -5.16
CA TYR A 10 -18.66 -8.17 -5.07
C TYR A 10 -18.57 -6.66 -4.94
N PHE A 11 -18.84 -5.99 -6.06
CA PHE A 11 -18.91 -4.55 -6.19
C PHE A 11 -20.08 -4.07 -5.33
N LEU A 12 -19.81 -3.73 -4.07
CA LEU A 12 -20.57 -2.69 -3.41
C LEU A 12 -20.16 -1.39 -4.07
N THR A 13 -20.85 -1.04 -5.17
CA THR A 13 -20.98 0.34 -5.62
C THR A 13 -21.54 1.15 -4.44
N LEU A 14 -20.64 1.72 -3.63
CA LEU A 14 -20.99 2.77 -2.70
C LEU A 14 -21.00 4.08 -3.49
N THR A 15 -22.22 4.54 -3.72
CA THR A 15 -22.69 5.88 -4.05
C THR A 15 -22.20 6.99 -3.09
N LYS A 16 -21.09 6.77 -2.36
CA LYS A 16 -20.45 7.75 -1.49
C LYS A 16 -18.95 7.68 -1.75
N GLY A 17 -18.49 8.60 -2.57
CA GLY A 17 -17.08 8.73 -2.93
C GLY A 17 -16.19 8.77 -1.69
N PHE A 18 -15.20 7.89 -1.69
CA PHE A 18 -13.99 8.05 -0.89
C PHE A 18 -12.83 8.24 -1.87
N TYR A 19 -12.61 9.49 -2.26
CA TYR A 19 -11.28 9.91 -2.70
C TYR A 19 -10.43 10.01 -1.44
N PHE A 20 -9.60 9.01 -1.16
CA PHE A 20 -8.60 9.14 -0.09
C PHE A 20 -7.42 9.95 -0.64
N LEU A 21 -7.62 11.26 -0.82
CA LEU A 21 -6.52 12.22 -0.89
C LEU A 21 -6.15 12.53 0.56
N GLN A 22 -5.14 11.84 1.09
CA GLN A 22 -4.55 12.25 2.35
C GLN A 22 -3.73 13.52 2.11
N ASN A 23 -4.41 14.67 2.15
CA ASN A 23 -3.75 15.96 2.34
C ASN A 23 -3.20 15.97 3.78
N TYR A 24 -1.90 15.70 3.95
CA TYR A 24 -1.21 16.07 5.17
C TYR A 24 -1.20 17.60 5.25
N PHE A 25 -2.16 18.18 5.97
CA PHE A 25 -2.21 19.61 6.25
C PHE A 25 -1.06 19.95 7.22
N VAL A 26 -0.13 20.77 6.76
CA VAL A 26 1.02 21.26 7.54
C VAL A 26 0.50 22.24 8.60
N HIS A 27 0.44 21.82 9.86
CA HIS A 27 0.39 22.76 10.98
C HIS A 27 1.81 23.27 11.25
N SER A 28 2.10 24.49 10.79
CA SER A 28 3.32 25.22 11.16
C SER A 28 3.13 25.82 12.55
N CYS A 29 3.94 25.41 13.52
CA CYS A 29 4.26 26.22 14.69
C CYS A 29 5.78 26.24 14.88
N SER A 30 6.30 27.45 15.08
CA SER A 30 7.69 27.88 14.90
C SER A 30 8.67 27.33 15.95
N SER A 31 9.80 26.76 15.52
CA SER A 31 11.12 27.41 15.55
C SER A 31 12.28 26.39 15.56
N ARG A 32 13.31 26.71 14.78
CA ARG A 32 14.69 26.16 14.79
C ARG A 32 14.92 24.82 14.04
N LEU A 33 15.69 24.94 12.95
CA LEU A 33 16.10 23.98 11.91
C LEU A 33 15.11 23.87 10.73
N LYS A 34 15.43 24.56 9.62
CA LYS A 34 14.83 24.31 8.29
C LYS A 34 15.28 22.92 7.81
N LYS A 35 14.68 21.86 8.34
CA LYS A 35 14.75 20.54 7.73
C LYS A 35 14.00 20.67 6.40
N LYS A 36 14.67 20.46 5.27
CA LYS A 36 14.01 20.42 3.96
C LYS A 36 12.92 19.34 4.06
N LEU A 37 11.65 19.73 3.99
CA LEU A 37 10.56 18.76 3.92
C LEU A 37 10.62 18.07 2.57
N SER A 38 10.88 16.76 2.57
CA SER A 38 10.77 15.91 1.40
C SER A 38 9.30 15.62 1.13
N MET A 39 8.84 15.89 -0.08
CA MET A 39 7.45 15.65 -0.47
C MET A 39 7.26 14.20 -0.88
N HIS A 40 6.22 13.54 -0.35
CA HIS A 40 5.87 12.17 -0.69
C HIS A 40 4.42 12.14 -1.16
N ILE A 41 4.22 11.71 -2.41
CA ILE A 41 2.90 11.48 -2.99
C ILE A 41 2.73 9.98 -3.17
N ALA A 42 1.58 9.45 -2.79
CA ALA A 42 1.24 8.07 -3.08
C ALA A 42 -0.07 7.98 -3.86
N ILE A 43 -0.11 7.05 -4.81
CA ILE A 43 -1.21 6.87 -5.74
C ILE A 43 -1.98 5.61 -5.32
N ALA A 44 -3.27 5.78 -5.01
CA ALA A 44 -4.17 4.70 -4.66
C ALA A 44 -5.20 4.47 -5.77
N GLY A 45 -5.66 3.22 -5.92
CA GLY A 45 -6.62 2.86 -6.96
C GLY A 45 -6.65 1.36 -7.27
N ASN A 46 -7.65 0.94 -8.04
CA ASN A 46 -7.89 -0.48 -8.28
C ASN A 46 -6.75 -1.15 -9.08
N ILE A 47 -6.66 -2.48 -9.01
CA ILE A 47 -5.76 -3.25 -9.87
C ILE A 47 -6.16 -3.00 -11.33
N GLY A 48 -5.17 -2.70 -12.18
CA GLY A 48 -5.41 -2.39 -13.60
C GLY A 48 -5.91 -0.97 -13.89
N SER A 49 -6.05 -0.09 -12.89
CA SER A 49 -6.52 1.30 -13.12
C SER A 49 -5.47 2.25 -13.72
N GLY A 50 -4.27 1.76 -14.05
CA GLY A 50 -3.19 2.57 -14.62
C GLY A 50 -2.34 3.35 -13.60
N LYS A 51 -2.31 2.95 -12.32
CA LYS A 51 -1.50 3.61 -11.28
C LYS A 51 -0.02 3.69 -11.65
N THR A 52 0.58 2.58 -12.05
CA THR A 52 1.99 2.49 -12.47
C THR A 52 2.31 3.46 -13.60
N THR A 53 1.40 3.59 -14.57
CA THR A 53 1.50 4.56 -15.67
C THR A 53 1.47 5.99 -15.13
N LEU A 54 0.53 6.30 -14.22
CA LEU A 54 0.43 7.62 -13.61
C LEU A 54 1.67 7.97 -12.77
N THR A 55 2.16 7.03 -11.95
CA THR A 55 3.42 7.17 -11.19
C THR A 55 4.57 7.51 -12.11
N SER A 56 4.73 6.76 -13.21
CA SER A 56 5.79 6.99 -14.20
C SER A 56 5.71 8.39 -14.82
N LEU A 57 4.50 8.82 -15.20
CA LEU A 57 4.25 10.14 -15.81
C LEU A 57 4.55 11.27 -14.83
N LEU A 58 4.08 11.17 -13.59
CA LEU A 58 4.31 12.20 -12.57
C LEU A 58 5.79 12.26 -12.16
N SER A 59 6.46 11.11 -11.98
CA SER A 59 7.88 11.07 -11.63
C SER A 59 8.73 11.71 -12.71
N LYS A 60 8.42 11.45 -13.98
CA LYS A 60 9.11 12.10 -15.11
C LYS A 60 8.84 13.61 -15.16
N HIS A 61 7.61 14.03 -14.92
CA HIS A 61 7.22 15.44 -14.96
C HIS A 61 7.89 16.25 -13.84
N TYR A 62 7.86 15.75 -12.60
CA TYR A 62 8.40 16.45 -11.42
C TYR A 62 9.88 16.15 -11.14
N LYS A 63 10.47 15.15 -11.83
CA LYS A 63 11.81 14.61 -11.55
C LYS A 63 11.94 14.07 -10.13
N TRP A 64 10.90 13.39 -9.66
CA TRP A 64 10.84 12.75 -8.34
C TRP A 64 11.07 11.24 -8.47
N ASP A 65 11.61 10.62 -7.42
CA ASP A 65 11.96 9.20 -7.45
C ASP A 65 10.67 8.35 -7.45
N PRO A 66 10.44 7.51 -8.48
CA PRO A 66 9.32 6.58 -8.49
C PRO A 66 9.61 5.38 -7.58
N HIS A 67 8.62 5.00 -6.78
CA HIS A 67 8.62 3.75 -6.02
C HIS A 67 7.47 2.88 -6.53
N TYR A 68 7.80 1.80 -7.25
CA TYR A 68 6.81 0.88 -7.80
C TYR A 68 6.43 -0.22 -6.81
N GLU A 69 5.30 -0.87 -7.08
CA GLU A 69 4.95 -2.13 -6.43
C GLU A 69 5.92 -3.22 -6.88
N ASP A 70 6.60 -3.85 -5.92
CA ASP A 70 7.47 -4.98 -6.15
C ASP A 70 6.73 -6.27 -5.76
N VAL A 71 6.40 -7.06 -6.77
CA VAL A 71 5.68 -8.34 -6.65
C VAL A 71 6.49 -9.52 -7.17
N ASP A 72 7.54 -9.26 -7.95
CA ASP A 72 8.23 -10.30 -8.71
C ASP A 72 9.08 -11.20 -7.79
N ASP A 73 9.68 -10.64 -6.73
CA ASP A 73 10.53 -11.37 -5.79
C ASP A 73 9.79 -11.87 -4.52
N ASN A 74 8.45 -11.88 -4.53
CA ASN A 74 7.67 -12.28 -3.37
C ASN A 74 7.59 -13.83 -3.25
N PRO A 75 8.19 -14.45 -2.21
CA PRO A 75 8.23 -15.90 -2.08
C PRO A 75 6.87 -16.54 -1.81
N TYR A 76 5.88 -15.77 -1.35
CA TYR A 76 4.55 -16.27 -1.01
C TYR A 76 3.53 -16.14 -2.14
N LEU A 77 3.86 -15.42 -3.23
CA LEU A 77 2.88 -15.07 -4.25
C LEU A 77 2.41 -16.30 -5.03
N ASN A 78 3.34 -17.16 -5.46
CA ASN A 78 3.02 -18.41 -6.15
C ASN A 78 2.19 -19.34 -5.26
N ASP A 79 2.61 -19.49 -4.00
CA ASP A 79 1.94 -20.33 -3.02
C ASP A 79 0.51 -19.83 -2.71
N PHE A 80 0.32 -18.52 -2.65
CA PHE A 80 -0.99 -17.90 -2.52
C PHE A 80 -1.92 -18.24 -3.67
N TYR A 81 -1.45 -18.23 -4.91
CA TYR A 81 -2.28 -18.63 -6.05
C TYR A 81 -2.61 -20.13 -6.07
N GLN A 82 -1.84 -20.97 -5.37
CA GLN A 82 -2.13 -22.39 -5.22
C GLN A 82 -3.10 -22.67 -4.07
N ASP A 83 -2.94 -21.99 -2.93
CA ASP A 83 -3.80 -22.12 -1.75
C ASP A 83 -3.96 -20.77 -1.04
N MET A 84 -4.95 -20.00 -1.49
CA MET A 84 -5.21 -18.66 -0.96
C MET A 84 -5.55 -18.68 0.53
N GLN A 85 -6.26 -19.70 1.00
CA GLN A 85 -6.70 -19.75 2.40
C GLN A 85 -5.51 -19.98 3.34
N ARG A 86 -4.58 -20.85 2.94
CA ARG A 86 -3.38 -21.14 3.72
C ARG A 86 -2.39 -19.98 3.74
N TRP A 87 -2.26 -19.26 2.62
CA TRP A 87 -1.16 -18.31 2.41
C TRP A 87 -1.56 -16.83 2.47
N SER A 88 -2.86 -16.52 2.59
CA SER A 88 -3.36 -15.14 2.68
C SER A 88 -2.64 -14.32 3.75
N PHE A 89 -2.56 -14.83 4.98
CA PHE A 89 -1.92 -14.14 6.09
C PHE A 89 -0.42 -13.94 5.86
N ASN A 90 0.29 -15.00 5.45
CA ASN A 90 1.72 -14.94 5.16
C ASN A 90 2.05 -13.89 4.09
N LEU A 91 1.27 -13.87 3.01
CA LEU A 91 1.42 -12.91 1.93
C LEU A 91 1.19 -11.47 2.42
N GLN A 92 0.12 -11.24 3.19
CA GLN A 92 -0.20 -9.90 3.72
C GLN A 92 0.87 -9.39 4.71
N ILE A 93 1.44 -10.27 5.54
CA ILE A 93 2.55 -9.91 6.44
C ILE A 93 3.82 -9.56 5.65
N TYR A 94 4.12 -10.31 4.58
CA TYR A 94 5.25 -9.98 3.72
C TYR A 94 5.10 -8.59 3.09
N PHE A 95 3.91 -8.29 2.52
CA PHE A 95 3.62 -6.96 1.99
C PHE A 95 3.74 -5.88 3.07
N LEU A 96 3.15 -6.11 4.25
CA LEU A 96 3.24 -5.15 5.37
C LEU A 96 4.70 -4.80 5.71
N ASN A 97 5.57 -5.81 5.82
CA ASN A 97 6.99 -5.61 6.12
C ASN A 97 7.70 -4.85 4.98
N SER A 98 7.48 -5.24 3.72
CA SER A 98 8.07 -4.57 2.56
C SER A 98 7.66 -3.10 2.50
N ARG A 99 6.36 -2.81 2.63
CA ARG A 99 5.83 -1.43 2.62
C ARG A 99 6.34 -0.60 3.79
N PHE A 100 6.46 -1.19 4.98
CA PHE A 100 7.00 -0.48 6.12
C PHE A 100 8.47 -0.09 5.93
N ASN A 101 9.30 -1.01 5.42
CA ASN A 101 10.70 -0.69 5.09
C ASN A 101 10.80 0.40 4.01
N GLN A 102 9.96 0.34 2.97
CA GLN A 102 9.90 1.39 1.94
C GLN A 102 9.60 2.77 2.55
N ILE A 103 8.62 2.86 3.48
CA ILE A 103 8.29 4.13 4.15
C ILE A 103 9.48 4.65 4.96
N LEU A 104 10.18 3.77 5.69
CA LEU A 104 11.38 4.14 6.46
C LEU A 104 12.50 4.64 5.54
N ASP A 105 12.71 3.99 4.40
CA ASP A 105 13.74 4.37 3.44
C ASP A 105 13.44 5.69 2.75
N ILE A 106 12.19 5.92 2.35
CA ILE A 106 11.73 7.20 1.79
C ILE A 106 11.99 8.32 2.81
N ARG A 107 11.61 8.13 4.07
CA ARG A 107 11.83 9.11 5.15
C ARG A 107 13.31 9.38 5.42
N LYS A 108 14.16 8.36 5.40
CA LYS A 108 15.62 8.49 5.60
C LYS A 108 16.29 9.18 4.42
N SER A 109 15.83 8.93 3.19
CA SER A 109 16.43 9.47 1.98
C SER A 109 16.33 11.00 1.89
N GLY A 110 15.26 11.58 2.46
CA GLY A 110 14.97 13.01 2.33
C GLY A 110 14.69 13.47 0.90
N LYS A 111 14.37 12.53 0.00
CA LYS A 111 14.05 12.80 -1.41
C LYS A 111 12.55 12.92 -1.64
N GLU A 112 12.20 13.67 -2.68
CA GLU A 112 10.83 13.72 -3.16
C GLU A 112 10.46 12.43 -3.92
N VAL A 113 9.36 11.80 -3.52
CA VAL A 113 8.98 10.43 -3.98
C VAL A 113 7.54 10.38 -4.45
N ILE A 114 7.31 9.59 -5.52
CA ILE A 114 5.97 9.19 -5.97
C ILE A 114 5.85 7.67 -5.85
N GLN A 115 4.91 7.22 -5.03
CA GLN A 115 4.72 5.81 -4.71
C GLN A 115 3.49 5.23 -5.40
N ASP A 116 3.67 4.07 -6.03
CA ASP A 116 2.61 3.19 -6.52
C ASP A 116 2.24 2.19 -5.42
N ARG A 117 0.97 2.22 -5.00
CA ARG A 117 0.38 1.46 -3.89
C ARG A 117 0.95 1.78 -2.50
N THR A 118 0.04 2.01 -1.57
CA THR A 118 0.35 2.31 -0.16
C THR A 118 0.14 1.12 0.77
N ILE A 119 0.77 1.20 1.95
CA ILE A 119 0.47 0.32 3.09
C ILE A 119 -1.02 0.35 3.50
N TYR A 120 -1.70 1.47 3.25
CA TYR A 120 -3.11 1.65 3.60
C TYR A 120 -4.04 0.85 2.70
N GLU A 121 -3.72 0.71 1.41
CA GLU A 121 -4.50 -0.14 0.51
C GLU A 121 -4.45 -1.60 0.95
N ASP A 122 -3.26 -2.08 1.32
CA ASP A 122 -3.11 -3.44 1.86
C ASP A 122 -3.96 -3.63 3.12
N ALA A 123 -3.93 -2.67 4.04
CA ALA A 123 -4.60 -2.79 5.34
C ALA A 123 -6.11 -2.58 5.32
N PHE A 124 -6.61 -1.69 4.46
CA PHE A 124 -8.03 -1.29 4.45
C PHE A 124 -8.82 -1.83 3.25
N ILE A 125 -8.15 -2.33 2.21
CA ILE A 125 -8.81 -2.90 1.03
C ILE A 125 -8.53 -4.40 0.94
N PHE A 126 -7.26 -4.80 0.86
CA PHE A 126 -6.91 -6.20 0.58
C PHE A 126 -7.11 -7.14 1.77
N ALA A 127 -6.56 -6.82 2.94
CA ALA A 127 -6.71 -7.66 4.13
C ALA A 127 -8.19 -7.83 4.56
N PRO A 128 -9.03 -6.78 4.60
CA PRO A 128 -10.44 -6.95 4.92
C PRO A 128 -11.22 -7.76 3.87
N ASN A 129 -10.85 -7.64 2.59
CA ASN A 129 -11.46 -8.44 1.53
C ASN A 129 -11.11 -9.94 1.66
N LEU A 130 -9.85 -10.25 1.98
CA LEU A 130 -9.44 -11.63 2.26
C LEU A 130 -10.17 -12.20 3.49
N HIS A 131 -10.37 -11.39 4.52
CA HIS A 131 -11.14 -11.78 5.71
C HIS A 131 -12.62 -12.01 5.40
N SER A 132 -13.26 -11.09 4.68
CA SER A 132 -14.68 -11.20 4.33
C SER A 132 -14.99 -12.38 3.41
N MET A 133 -14.03 -12.77 2.56
CA MET A 133 -14.12 -13.97 1.71
C MET A 133 -13.83 -15.28 2.47
N GLY A 134 -13.50 -15.23 3.77
CA GLY A 134 -13.12 -16.42 4.54
C GLY A 134 -11.76 -17.02 4.18
N LEU A 135 -10.96 -16.28 3.40
CA LEU A 135 -9.60 -16.67 3.00
C LEU A 135 -8.57 -16.33 4.07
N MET A 136 -8.89 -15.42 5.00
CA MET A 136 -8.08 -15.11 6.17
C MET A 136 -8.94 -15.26 7.43
N THR A 137 -8.43 -15.95 8.44
CA THR A 137 -9.19 -16.13 9.69
C THR A 137 -9.31 -14.82 10.46
N THR A 138 -10.34 -14.68 11.30
CA THR A 138 -10.49 -13.49 12.17
C THR A 138 -9.26 -13.28 13.05
N ARG A 139 -8.69 -14.35 13.60
CA ARG A 139 -7.48 -14.30 14.43
C ARG A 139 -6.30 -13.71 13.66
N ASP A 140 -6.09 -14.17 12.44
CA ASP A 140 -4.97 -13.72 11.60
C ASP A 140 -5.18 -12.28 11.11
N PHE A 141 -6.42 -11.92 10.76
CA PHE A 141 -6.77 -10.56 10.37
C PHE A 141 -6.56 -9.56 11.52
N GLU A 142 -7.01 -9.88 12.73
CA GLU A 142 -6.80 -9.04 13.92
C GLU A 142 -5.30 -8.89 14.26
N ASN A 143 -4.52 -9.97 14.13
CA ASN A 143 -3.08 -9.93 14.33
C ASN A 143 -2.40 -9.03 13.28
N TYR A 144 -2.74 -9.22 12.00
CA TYR A 144 -2.26 -8.36 10.91
C TYR A 144 -2.56 -6.88 11.18
N PHE A 145 -3.79 -6.55 11.58
CA PHE A 145 -4.19 -5.16 11.82
C PHE A 145 -3.49 -4.57 13.04
N THR A 146 -3.20 -5.39 14.05
CA THR A 146 -2.40 -4.99 15.23
C THR A 146 -0.97 -4.63 14.81
N LEU A 147 -0.34 -5.45 13.98
CA LEU A 147 1.00 -5.19 13.45
C LEU A 147 1.03 -3.94 12.56
N PHE A 148 0.03 -3.76 11.71
CA PHE A 148 -0.14 -2.55 10.91
C PHE A 148 -0.21 -1.30 11.78
N ASN A 149 -1.06 -1.29 12.82
CA ASN A 149 -1.17 -0.17 13.75
C ASN A 149 0.14 0.11 14.50
N LEU A 150 0.89 -0.94 14.88
CA LEU A 150 2.19 -0.78 15.50
C LEU A 150 3.19 -0.11 14.55
N SER A 151 3.21 -0.52 13.29
CA SER A 151 4.10 0.04 12.26
C SER A 151 3.86 1.56 12.09
N LEU A 152 2.60 2.00 12.09
CA LEU A 152 2.26 3.42 11.99
C LEU A 152 2.69 4.24 13.21
N ARG A 153 2.74 3.66 14.41
CA ARG A 153 3.17 4.37 15.63
C ARG A 153 4.68 4.64 15.66
N ILE A 154 5.46 3.80 14.99
CA ILE A 154 6.93 3.92 14.93
C ILE A 154 7.36 4.98 13.90
N CYS A 155 6.44 5.37 13.03
CA CYS A 155 6.67 6.28 11.93
C CYS A 155 6.26 7.73 12.27
#